data_AF-A0A537S850-F1
#
_entry.id   AF-A0A537S850-F1
#
_cell.length_a   1.000
_cell.length_b   1.000
_cell.length_c   1.000
_cell.angle_alpha   90.00
_cell.angle_beta   90.00
_cell.angle_gamma   90.00
#
_symmetry.space_group_name_H-M   'P 1'
#
loop_
_entity.id
_entity.type
_entity.pdbx_description
1 polymer ?
#
loop_
_entity_poly.entity_id
_entity_poly.type
_entity_poly.pdbx_seq_one_letter_code
_entity_poly.pdbx_strand_id
1 'polypeptide(L)'
;MYEFEYQKPASLDDVTRLLGDEDAKLVAGGMTLIPTLKLRLAKPTQLIDLGAIPSLKGITDERDAIVIGAMTRHAEVNRSDVVKRAIPALAAMAGMIGDPAVRNRGTIGGSIANNDPAADYPAAIVALNAAVRTNKREIPADQFFTGMFETALQPGEIVTAVRFPKVAQA
;
A
#
# COMPACT_ATOMS: atom_id res chain seq x y z
N MET A 1 11.73 13.53 -16.48
CA MET A 1 11.72 13.51 -15.01
C MET A 1 12.48 14.74 -14.54
N TYR A 2 11.98 15.43 -13.51
CA TYR A 2 12.74 16.49 -12.86
C TYR A 2 13.77 15.88 -11.90
N GLU A 3 14.79 16.65 -11.54
CA GLU A 3 15.75 16.25 -10.51
C GLU A 3 15.07 16.16 -9.14
N PHE A 4 15.48 15.18 -8.34
CA PHE A 4 15.05 14.97 -6.96
C PHE A 4 16.14 14.24 -6.18
N GLU A 5 16.10 14.38 -4.86
CA GLU A 5 16.87 13.53 -3.96
C GLU A 5 16.21 12.16 -3.79
N TYR A 6 17.03 11.12 -3.61
CA TYR A 6 16.52 9.77 -3.33
C TYR A 6 17.02 9.30 -1.97
N GLN A 7 16.08 9.00 -1.08
CA GLN A 7 16.34 8.50 0.27
C GLN A 7 15.86 7.06 0.39
N LYS A 8 16.64 6.21 1.04
CA LYS A 8 16.30 4.80 1.26
C LYS A 8 16.42 4.42 2.75
N PRO A 9 15.54 4.96 3.61
CA PRO A 9 15.57 4.70 5.04
C PRO A 9 15.35 3.22 5.38
N ALA A 10 15.92 2.78 6.50
CA ALA A 10 15.78 1.40 6.98
C ALA A 10 14.64 1.21 7.99
N SER A 11 14.04 2.30 8.48
CA SER A 11 12.99 2.26 9.51
C SER A 11 11.88 3.30 9.26
N LEU A 12 10.72 3.09 9.88
CA LEU A 12 9.60 4.05 9.83
C LEU A 12 9.93 5.38 10.52
N ASP A 13 10.75 5.35 11.58
CA ASP A 13 11.17 6.55 12.30
C ASP A 13 12.04 7.45 11.40
N ASP A 14 12.92 6.83 10.60
CA ASP A 14 13.73 7.57 9.62
C ASP A 14 12.85 8.18 8.52
N VAL A 15 11.82 7.46 8.02
CA VAL A 15 10.86 8.01 7.05
C VAL A 15 10.14 9.22 7.65
N THR A 16 9.67 9.11 8.88
CA THR A 16 8.92 10.18 9.56
C THR A 16 9.78 11.45 9.71
N ARG A 17 11.09 11.31 9.96
CA ARG A 17 12.02 12.44 10.00
C ARG A 17 12.24 13.10 8.63
N LEU A 18 12.10 12.33 7.54
CA LEU A 18 12.26 12.82 6.17
C LEU A 18 10.99 13.46 5.59
N LEU A 19 9.80 13.12 6.11
CA LEU A 19 8.50 13.65 5.68
C LEU A 19 8.22 15.11 6.09
N GLY A 20 9.24 15.85 6.55
CA GLY A 20 9.11 17.27 6.92
C GLY A 20 9.01 18.23 5.73
N ASP A 21 9.27 17.76 4.51
CA ASP A 21 9.12 18.50 3.26
C ASP A 21 7.77 18.16 2.60
N GLU A 22 6.96 19.19 2.30
CA GLU A 22 5.62 19.03 1.70
C GLU A 22 5.66 18.46 0.28
N ASP A 23 6.77 18.66 -0.45
CA ASP A 23 6.97 18.15 -1.81
C ASP A 23 7.62 16.77 -1.84
N ALA A 24 8.00 16.21 -0.69
CA ALA A 24 8.51 14.84 -0.61
C ALA A 24 7.40 13.83 -0.94
N LYS A 25 7.76 12.76 -1.67
CA LYS A 25 6.85 11.66 -1.98
C LYS A 25 7.43 10.33 -1.53
N LEU A 26 6.58 9.54 -0.89
CA LEU A 26 6.90 8.14 -0.60
C LEU A 26 6.84 7.32 -1.90
N VAL A 27 7.80 6.43 -2.09
CA VAL A 27 7.79 5.46 -3.18
C VAL A 27 7.81 4.05 -2.63
N ALA A 28 6.85 3.25 -3.09
CA ALA A 28 6.76 1.82 -2.80
C ALA A 28 7.26 1.02 -4.02
N GLY A 29 6.38 0.27 -4.68
CA GLY A 29 6.70 -0.47 -5.91
C GLY A 29 7.06 0.42 -7.11
N GLY A 30 6.62 1.68 -7.09
CA GLY A 30 6.87 2.67 -8.14
C GLY A 30 6.02 2.53 -9.40
N MET A 31 5.06 1.60 -9.44
CA MET A 31 4.30 1.28 -10.67
C MET A 31 3.27 2.31 -11.08
N THR A 32 2.93 3.26 -10.21
CA THR A 32 2.15 4.46 -10.55
C THR A 32 3.03 5.71 -10.56
N LEU A 33 3.77 5.94 -9.48
CA LEU A 33 4.57 7.16 -9.30
C LEU A 33 5.67 7.33 -10.35
N ILE A 34 6.44 6.27 -10.69
CA ILE A 34 7.53 6.41 -11.67
C ILE A 34 6.99 6.78 -13.06
N PRO A 35 5.93 6.13 -13.60
CA PRO A 35 5.25 6.61 -14.80
C PRO A 35 4.83 8.08 -14.74
N THR A 36 4.19 8.52 -13.65
CA THR A 36 3.78 9.93 -13.42
C THR A 36 4.96 10.89 -13.52
N LEU A 37 6.10 10.53 -12.92
CA LEU A 37 7.33 11.32 -12.97
C LEU A 37 8.00 11.34 -14.35
N LYS A 38 7.94 10.23 -15.10
CA LYS A 38 8.43 10.17 -16.49
C LYS A 38 7.62 11.09 -17.40
N LEU A 39 6.30 11.15 -17.19
CA LEU A 39 5.37 12.04 -17.88
C LEU A 39 5.42 13.49 -17.37
N ARG A 40 6.23 13.79 -16.36
CA ARG A 40 6.38 15.13 -15.75
C ARG A 40 5.08 15.68 -15.12
N LEU A 41 4.18 14.80 -14.71
CA LEU A 41 2.92 15.15 -14.04
C LEU A 41 3.10 15.41 -12.54
N ALA A 42 4.27 15.08 -11.98
CA ALA A 42 4.65 15.41 -10.62
C ALA A 42 6.13 15.84 -10.57
N LYS A 43 6.46 16.70 -9.59
CA LYS A 43 7.80 17.25 -9.37
C LYS A 43 8.13 17.24 -7.86
N PRO A 44 8.34 16.05 -7.26
CA PRO A 44 8.78 15.98 -5.88
C PRO A 44 10.21 16.50 -5.76
N THR A 45 10.53 17.11 -4.64
CA THR A 45 11.90 17.45 -4.22
C THR A 45 12.68 16.21 -3.82
N GLN A 46 11.99 15.23 -3.24
CA GLN A 46 12.57 14.01 -2.71
C GLN A 46 11.66 12.80 -2.92
N LEU A 47 12.27 11.65 -3.22
CA LEU A 47 11.64 10.33 -3.17
C LEU A 47 12.17 9.52 -1.99
N ILE A 48 11.26 9.09 -1.12
CA ILE A 48 11.59 8.29 0.07
C ILE A 48 11.13 6.86 -0.18
N ASP A 49 12.08 5.95 -0.42
CA ASP A 49 11.82 4.55 -0.75
C ASP A 49 11.59 3.71 0.51
N LEU A 50 10.38 3.14 0.61
CA LEU A 50 9.95 2.29 1.72
C LEU A 50 10.46 0.83 1.59
N GLY A 51 11.10 0.49 0.47
CA GLY A 51 11.56 -0.84 0.06
C GLY A 51 12.57 -1.49 0.99
N ALA A 52 13.29 -0.73 1.80
CA ALA A 52 14.26 -1.26 2.76
C ALA A 52 13.65 -1.60 4.13
N ILE A 53 12.41 -1.18 4.42
CA ILE A 53 11.80 -1.29 5.76
C ILE A 53 11.16 -2.67 5.94
N PRO A 54 11.70 -3.56 6.80
CA PRO A 54 11.21 -4.93 6.91
C PRO A 54 9.82 -5.02 7.54
N SER A 55 9.51 -4.14 8.50
CA SER A 55 8.23 -4.13 9.23
C SER A 55 7.03 -3.80 8.34
N LEU A 56 7.25 -3.27 7.14
CA LEU A 56 6.19 -2.99 6.17
C LEU A 56 5.87 -4.18 5.26
N LYS A 57 6.59 -5.30 5.38
CA LYS A 57 6.47 -6.44 4.46
C LYS A 57 5.87 -7.65 5.15
N GLY A 58 5.23 -8.49 4.35
CA GLY A 58 4.81 -9.81 4.77
C GLY A 58 3.33 -9.88 5.13
N ILE A 59 2.93 -11.10 5.44
CA ILE A 59 1.55 -11.48 5.69
C ILE A 59 1.54 -12.24 7.01
N THR A 60 0.78 -11.73 7.97
CA THR A 60 0.63 -12.31 9.30
C THR A 60 -0.78 -12.85 9.46
N ASP A 61 -0.86 -14.08 9.95
CA ASP A 61 -2.11 -14.73 10.33
C ASP A 61 -2.37 -14.48 11.82
N GLU A 62 -3.19 -13.48 12.15
CA GLU A 62 -3.61 -13.16 13.52
C GLU A 62 -4.86 -13.96 13.89
N ARG A 63 -5.26 -13.99 15.17
CA ARG A 63 -6.39 -14.84 15.60
C ARG A 63 -7.69 -14.48 14.88
N ASP A 64 -7.96 -13.20 14.70
CA ASP A 64 -9.21 -12.62 14.21
C ASP A 64 -9.05 -11.90 12.85
N ALA A 65 -7.85 -11.88 12.28
CA ALA A 65 -7.58 -11.19 11.02
C ALA A 65 -6.38 -11.75 10.25
N ILE A 66 -6.32 -11.42 8.96
CA ILE A 66 -5.10 -11.48 8.15
C ILE A 66 -4.56 -10.06 8.01
N VAL A 67 -3.31 -9.85 8.39
CA VAL A 67 -2.64 -8.54 8.28
C VAL A 67 -1.61 -8.60 7.18
N ILE A 68 -1.71 -7.70 6.21
CA ILE A 68 -0.81 -7.61 5.07
C ILE A 68 -0.05 -6.28 5.14
N GLY A 69 1.28 -6.34 5.25
CA GLY A 69 2.14 -5.16 5.29
C GLY A 69 2.05 -4.36 3.99
N ALA A 70 2.12 -3.03 4.09
CA ALA A 70 1.96 -2.08 2.97
C ALA A 70 2.93 -2.30 1.80
N MET A 71 4.11 -2.85 2.07
CA MET A 71 5.16 -3.15 1.09
C MET A 71 5.09 -4.59 0.55
N THR A 72 4.06 -5.36 0.92
CA THR A 72 3.80 -6.68 0.35
C THR A 72 3.36 -6.53 -1.10
N ARG A 73 4.02 -7.28 -1.98
CA ARG A 73 3.79 -7.18 -3.43
C ARG A 73 2.51 -7.89 -3.84
N HIS A 74 1.88 -7.45 -4.92
CA HIS A 74 0.68 -8.11 -5.45
C HIS A 74 0.93 -9.60 -5.75
N ALA A 75 2.09 -9.94 -6.30
CA ALA A 75 2.50 -11.32 -6.55
C ALA A 75 2.62 -12.15 -5.26
N GLU A 76 3.05 -11.55 -4.14
CA GLU A 76 3.16 -12.22 -2.84
C GLU A 76 1.77 -12.47 -2.24
N VAL A 77 0.87 -11.48 -2.33
CA VAL A 77 -0.54 -11.64 -1.92
C VAL A 77 -1.23 -12.74 -2.72
N ASN A 78 -1.06 -12.74 -4.05
CA ASN A 78 -1.63 -13.76 -4.92
C ASN A 78 -1.15 -15.18 -4.60
N ARG A 79 0.15 -15.33 -4.32
CA ARG A 79 0.78 -16.65 -4.12
C ARG A 79 0.66 -17.18 -2.70
N SER A 80 0.39 -16.32 -1.72
CA SER A 80 0.33 -16.68 -0.31
C SER A 80 -0.73 -17.73 -0.01
N ASP A 81 -0.29 -18.88 0.52
CA ASP A 81 -1.22 -19.93 0.95
C ASP A 81 -2.07 -19.49 2.14
N VAL A 82 -1.56 -18.57 2.98
CA VAL A 82 -2.32 -17.96 4.08
C VAL A 82 -3.50 -17.17 3.52
N VAL A 83 -3.25 -16.29 2.54
CA VAL A 83 -4.32 -15.49 1.91
C VAL A 83 -5.26 -16.38 1.11
N LYS A 84 -4.75 -17.36 0.35
CA LYS A 84 -5.59 -18.29 -0.42
C LYS A 84 -6.54 -19.09 0.48
N ARG A 85 -6.12 -19.49 1.68
CA ARG A 85 -6.99 -20.21 2.62
C ARG A 85 -8.01 -19.29 3.30
N ALA A 86 -7.57 -18.12 3.76
CA ALA A 86 -8.42 -17.24 4.55
C ALA A 86 -9.32 -16.34 3.70
N ILE A 87 -8.82 -15.84 2.57
CA ILE A 87 -9.50 -14.87 1.69
C ILE A 87 -9.19 -15.20 0.21
N PRO A 88 -9.72 -16.31 -0.33
CA PRO A 88 -9.40 -16.76 -1.69
C PRO A 88 -9.65 -15.69 -2.77
N ALA A 89 -10.71 -14.90 -2.62
CA ALA A 89 -11.05 -13.82 -3.55
C ALA A 89 -9.98 -12.72 -3.61
N LEU A 90 -9.35 -12.39 -2.49
CA LEU A 90 -8.27 -11.39 -2.43
C LEU A 90 -7.02 -11.90 -3.16
N ALA A 91 -6.66 -13.17 -2.97
CA ALA A 91 -5.55 -13.79 -3.67
C ALA A 91 -5.79 -13.85 -5.19
N ALA A 92 -7.01 -14.22 -5.61
CA ALA A 92 -7.40 -14.27 -7.01
C ALA A 92 -7.33 -12.86 -7.67
N MET A 93 -7.94 -11.86 -7.04
CA MET A 93 -7.89 -10.47 -7.50
C MET A 93 -6.45 -9.98 -7.64
N ALA A 94 -5.59 -10.21 -6.64
CA ALA A 94 -4.19 -9.79 -6.69
C ALA A 94 -3.42 -10.40 -7.89
N GLY A 95 -3.89 -11.54 -8.41
CA GLY A 95 -3.36 -12.19 -9.61
C GLY A 95 -3.76 -11.54 -10.93
N MET A 96 -4.84 -10.76 -10.92
CA MET A 96 -5.39 -10.06 -12.09
C MET A 96 -4.82 -8.65 -12.27
N ILE A 97 -4.19 -8.09 -11.22
CA ILE A 97 -3.66 -6.72 -11.24
C ILE A 97 -2.52 -6.62 -12.27
N GLY A 98 -2.72 -5.83 -13.32
CA GLY A 98 -1.71 -5.56 -14.35
C GLY A 98 -1.09 -6.82 -14.96
N ASP A 99 0.22 -6.77 -15.24
CA ASP A 99 1.00 -7.89 -15.75
C ASP A 99 1.96 -8.47 -14.68
N PRO A 100 2.69 -9.57 -14.94
CA PRO A 100 3.64 -10.11 -13.98
C PRO A 100 4.73 -9.13 -13.52
N ALA A 101 5.19 -8.21 -14.36
CA ALA A 101 6.21 -7.22 -13.97
C ALA A 101 5.63 -6.19 -13.00
N VAL A 102 4.39 -5.72 -13.26
CA VAL A 102 3.63 -4.88 -12.33
C VAL A 102 3.44 -5.60 -11.00
N ARG A 103 2.98 -6.86 -11.01
CA ARG A 103 2.72 -7.62 -9.76
C ARG A 103 3.96 -7.89 -8.92
N ASN A 104 5.11 -8.04 -9.54
CA ASN A 104 6.38 -8.27 -8.84
C ASN A 104 6.99 -7.00 -8.24
N ARG A 105 6.40 -5.82 -8.50
CA ARG A 105 6.87 -4.55 -7.93
C ARG A 105 5.80 -3.82 -7.15
N GLY A 106 4.61 -3.68 -7.72
CA GLY A 106 3.46 -3.01 -7.10
C GLY A 106 3.11 -3.63 -5.75
N THR A 107 2.74 -2.78 -4.80
CA THR A 107 2.45 -3.17 -3.42
C THR A 107 1.03 -2.78 -3.04
N ILE A 108 0.42 -3.54 -2.13
CA ILE A 108 -0.93 -3.23 -1.64
C ILE A 108 -1.03 -1.81 -1.07
N GLY A 109 -0.05 -1.40 -0.25
CA GLY A 109 -0.01 -0.07 0.35
C GLY A 109 0.11 1.05 -0.69
N GLY A 110 0.93 0.86 -1.71
CA GLY A 110 1.07 1.83 -2.80
C GLY A 110 -0.21 2.00 -3.62
N SER A 111 -0.93 0.89 -3.87
CA SER A 111 -2.21 0.93 -4.57
C SER A 111 -3.26 1.73 -3.80
N ILE A 112 -3.39 1.48 -2.49
CA ILE A 112 -4.47 2.07 -1.70
C ILE A 112 -4.16 3.51 -1.29
N ALA A 113 -2.89 3.86 -1.09
CA ALA A 113 -2.47 5.24 -0.84
C ALA A 113 -2.66 6.13 -2.08
N ASN A 114 -2.57 5.56 -3.29
CA ASN A 114 -2.83 6.29 -4.53
C ASN A 114 -4.33 6.48 -4.79
N ASN A 115 -5.16 5.50 -4.38
CA ASN A 115 -6.61 5.49 -4.57
C ASN A 115 -7.07 5.86 -5.99
N ASP A 116 -6.50 5.19 -7.00
CA ASP A 116 -7.03 5.28 -8.35
C ASP A 116 -8.41 4.58 -8.39
N PRO A 117 -9.48 5.24 -8.86
CA PRO A 117 -10.81 4.61 -8.97
C PRO A 117 -10.83 3.32 -9.80
N ALA A 118 -9.85 3.12 -10.70
CA ALA A 118 -9.70 1.91 -11.50
C ALA A 118 -8.86 0.81 -10.82
N ALA A 119 -8.32 1.06 -9.62
CA ALA A 119 -7.52 0.07 -8.91
C ALA A 119 -8.39 -0.99 -8.21
N ASP A 120 -7.87 -2.23 -8.16
CA ASP A 120 -8.61 -3.36 -7.60
C ASP A 120 -8.66 -3.38 -6.05
N TYR A 121 -7.58 -2.97 -5.37
CA TYR A 121 -7.51 -3.04 -3.91
C TYR A 121 -8.49 -2.14 -3.17
N PRO A 122 -8.73 -0.87 -3.56
CA PRO A 122 -9.73 -0.04 -2.88
C PRO A 122 -11.10 -0.72 -2.77
N ALA A 123 -11.60 -1.28 -3.87
CA ALA A 123 -12.86 -2.02 -3.88
C ALA A 123 -12.80 -3.28 -3.00
N ALA A 124 -11.73 -4.07 -3.09
CA ALA A 124 -11.58 -5.28 -2.28
C ALA A 124 -11.53 -4.99 -0.77
N ILE A 125 -10.86 -3.91 -0.37
CA ILE A 125 -10.73 -3.53 1.05
C ILE A 125 -12.06 -3.12 1.65
N VAL A 126 -12.86 -2.35 0.90
CA VAL A 126 -14.23 -2.00 1.31
C VAL A 126 -15.10 -3.26 1.37
N ALA A 127 -15.09 -4.09 0.32
CA ALA A 127 -15.92 -5.29 0.25
C ALA A 127 -15.63 -6.31 1.36
N LEU A 128 -14.38 -6.37 1.82
CA LEU A 128 -13.92 -7.30 2.86
C LEU A 128 -13.99 -6.69 4.27
N ASN A 129 -14.59 -5.51 4.44
CA ASN A 129 -14.65 -4.79 5.72
C ASN A 129 -13.26 -4.67 6.40
N ALA A 130 -12.22 -4.43 5.59
CA ALA A 130 -10.87 -4.29 6.11
C ALA A 130 -10.69 -2.94 6.83
N ALA A 131 -9.56 -2.81 7.51
CA ALA A 131 -9.09 -1.55 8.07
C ALA A 131 -7.67 -1.26 7.59
N VAL A 132 -7.40 0.01 7.28
CA VAL A 132 -6.06 0.49 6.88
C VAL A 132 -5.33 0.95 8.13
N ARG A 133 -4.19 0.30 8.43
CA ARG A 133 -3.29 0.72 9.49
C ARG A 133 -2.30 1.75 8.94
N THR A 134 -2.18 2.87 9.64
CA THR A 134 -1.12 3.85 9.43
C THR A 134 -0.06 3.75 10.54
N ASN A 135 0.94 4.60 10.51
CA ASN A 135 1.87 4.81 11.62
C ASN A 135 1.23 5.52 12.83
N LYS A 136 0.02 6.08 12.70
CA LYS A 136 -0.65 6.85 13.77
C LYS A 136 -1.95 6.22 14.27
N ARG A 137 -2.70 5.54 13.41
CA ARG A 137 -4.05 5.05 13.70
C ARG A 137 -4.47 3.92 12.77
N GLU A 138 -5.63 3.33 13.05
CA GLU A 138 -6.32 2.40 12.16
C GLU A 138 -7.60 3.07 11.66
N ILE A 139 -7.89 2.96 10.36
CA ILE A 139 -9.01 3.63 9.69
C ILE A 139 -9.87 2.56 9.00
N PRO A 140 -11.17 2.47 9.31
CA PRO A 140 -12.10 1.60 8.59
C PRO A 140 -12.10 1.87 7.08
N ALA A 141 -12.23 0.82 6.25
CA ALA A 141 -12.17 0.93 4.80
C ALA A 141 -13.15 1.95 4.20
N ASP A 142 -14.37 1.99 4.72
CA ASP A 142 -15.45 2.90 4.30
C ASP A 142 -15.17 4.38 4.64
N GLN A 143 -14.21 4.64 5.53
CA GLN A 143 -13.76 5.98 5.91
C GLN A 143 -12.40 6.33 5.30
N PHE A 144 -11.66 5.37 4.75
CA PHE A 144 -10.32 5.60 4.23
C PHE A 144 -10.33 6.25 2.84
N PHE A 145 -11.28 5.88 1.97
CA PHE A 145 -11.40 6.40 0.61
C PHE A 145 -12.45 7.51 0.54
N THR A 146 -12.02 8.76 0.34
CA THR A 146 -12.89 9.94 0.48
C THR A 146 -13.30 10.59 -0.86
N GLY A 147 -12.63 10.21 -1.95
CA GLY A 147 -12.86 10.76 -3.29
C GLY A 147 -11.97 10.10 -4.33
N MET A 148 -11.97 10.61 -5.56
CA MET A 148 -11.05 10.12 -6.61
C MET A 148 -9.63 10.60 -6.32
N PHE A 149 -8.66 9.69 -6.22
CA PHE A 149 -7.27 10.00 -5.83
C PHE A 149 -7.13 10.65 -4.46
N GLU A 150 -8.16 10.57 -3.61
CA GLU A 150 -8.19 11.16 -2.28
C GLU A 150 -8.42 10.09 -1.22
N THR A 151 -7.66 10.18 -0.13
CA THR A 151 -7.78 9.27 1.03
C THR A 151 -7.84 10.09 2.31
N ALA A 152 -8.19 9.44 3.42
CA ALA A 152 -8.18 10.04 4.76
C ALA A 152 -6.78 10.22 5.36
N LEU A 153 -5.70 9.94 4.61
CA LEU A 153 -4.32 10.13 5.07
C LEU A 153 -4.04 11.62 5.34
N GLN A 154 -3.54 11.89 6.53
CA GLN A 154 -3.04 13.22 6.90
C GLN A 154 -1.57 13.40 6.52
N PRO A 155 -1.06 14.64 6.46
CA PRO A 155 0.36 14.90 6.30
C PRO A 155 1.23 14.09 7.29
N GLY A 156 2.26 13.44 6.75
CA GLY A 156 3.15 12.57 7.51
C GLY A 156 2.56 11.21 7.94
N GLU A 157 1.33 10.86 7.53
CA GLU A 157 0.81 9.50 7.70
C GLU A 157 1.35 8.56 6.63
N ILE A 158 1.73 7.37 7.07
CA ILE A 158 2.29 6.31 6.24
C ILE A 158 1.38 5.10 6.41
N VAL A 159 0.84 4.55 5.32
CA VAL A 159 0.16 3.25 5.36
C VAL A 159 1.18 2.19 5.73
N THR A 160 0.93 1.47 6.82
CA THR A 160 1.85 0.44 7.34
C THR A 160 1.35 -0.97 7.03
N ALA A 161 0.03 -1.20 7.05
CA ALA A 161 -0.58 -2.48 6.75
C ALA A 161 -2.07 -2.35 6.42
N VAL A 162 -2.66 -3.43 5.93
CA VAL A 162 -4.11 -3.61 5.81
C VAL A 162 -4.52 -4.82 6.64
N ARG A 163 -5.51 -4.65 7.51
CA ARG A 163 -6.07 -5.68 8.38
C ARG A 163 -7.40 -6.16 7.82
N PHE A 164 -7.46 -7.40 7.36
CA PHE A 164 -8.68 -8.03 6.88
C PHE A 164 -9.28 -8.92 7.98
N PRO A 165 -10.51 -8.66 8.46
CA PRO A 165 -11.12 -9.51 9.46
C PRO A 165 -11.34 -10.92 8.90
N LYS A 166 -11.13 -11.94 9.74
CA LYS A 166 -11.56 -13.30 9.41
C LYS A 166 -13.06 -13.41 9.61
N VAL A 167 -13.74 -14.02 8.66
CA VAL A 167 -15.14 -14.39 8.83
C VAL A 167 -15.19 -15.49 9.89
N ALA A 168 -16.08 -15.39 10.88
CA ALA A 168 -16.33 -16.50 11.79
C ALA A 168 -16.73 -17.71 10.95
N GLN A 169 -16.01 -18.82 11.09
CA GLN A 169 -16.41 -20.07 10.46
C GLN A 169 -17.73 -20.51 11.10
N ALA A 170 -18.78 -20.59 10.27
CA ALA A 170 -20.10 -21.11 10.67
C ALA A 170 -20.03 -22.61 10.95
#